data_AF-A0A9P2G5J3-F1
#
_entry.id   AF-A0A9P2G5J3-F1
#
_cell.length_a   1.000
_cell.length_b   1.000
_cell.length_c   1.000
_cell.angle_alpha   90.00
_cell.angle_beta   90.00
_cell.angle_gamma   90.00
#
_symmetry.space_group_name_H-M   'P 1'
#
loop_
_entity.id
_entity.type
_entity.pdbx_description
1 polymer ?
#
loop_
_entity_poly.entity_id
_entity_poly.type
_entity_poly.pdbx_seq_one_letter_code
_entity_poly.pdbx_strand_id
1 'polypeptide(L)'
;MYSYENAKKLVEENSKYQLINIKYDNINKHTKLILSDAMGYKYCVDKGGFDAYLKGYHEFDIVNKGNIFCIFDIQHYLECNSLPYTLASKHYISSTHKLKLICPVHGEFYMSWDSIREKHRCSKCQGVYKRTTEDFKQDVRSL
;
A
#
# COMPACT_ATOMS: atom_id res chain seq x y z
N MET A 1 -13.98 -3.24 -31.05
CA MET A 1 -14.30 -2.84 -29.67
C MET A 1 -13.65 -3.86 -28.75
N TYR A 2 -12.74 -3.47 -27.86
CA TYR A 2 -12.13 -4.42 -26.92
C TYR A 2 -13.16 -4.70 -25.82
N SER A 3 -13.55 -5.97 -25.61
CA SER A 3 -14.46 -6.41 -24.55
C SER A 3 -13.70 -6.72 -23.25
N TYR A 4 -14.42 -6.88 -22.13
CA TYR A 4 -13.85 -7.38 -20.88
C TYR A 4 -13.09 -8.69 -21.07
N GLU A 5 -13.68 -9.63 -21.83
CA GLU A 5 -13.06 -10.92 -22.15
C GLU A 5 -11.72 -10.77 -22.89
N ASN A 6 -11.62 -9.82 -23.81
CA ASN A 6 -10.36 -9.57 -24.52
C ASN A 6 -9.28 -8.99 -23.60
N ALA A 7 -9.66 -8.10 -22.67
CA ALA A 7 -8.73 -7.55 -21.68
C ALA A 7 -8.30 -8.62 -20.67
N LYS A 8 -9.25 -9.46 -20.21
CA LYS A 8 -8.98 -10.56 -19.30
C LYS A 8 -8.00 -11.56 -19.92
N LYS A 9 -8.29 -12.01 -21.14
CA LYS A 9 -7.42 -12.92 -21.89
C LYS A 9 -6.01 -12.35 -22.07
N LEU A 10 -5.90 -11.08 -22.45
CA LEU A 10 -4.59 -10.40 -22.62
C LEU A 10 -3.77 -10.39 -21.32
N VAL A 11 -4.42 -10.11 -20.19
CA VAL A 11 -3.80 -10.06 -18.86
C VAL A 11 -3.39 -11.46 -18.40
N GLU A 12 -4.30 -12.43 -18.49
CA GLU A 12 -4.08 -13.79 -17.97
C GLU A 12 -3.07 -14.59 -18.80
N GLU A 13 -2.96 -14.36 -20.11
CA GLU A 13 -2.02 -15.10 -20.97
C GLU A 13 -0.58 -14.56 -20.94
N ASN A 14 -0.36 -13.31 -20.51
CA ASN A 14 0.92 -12.62 -20.74
C ASN A 14 1.44 -11.82 -19.54
N SER A 15 0.86 -11.94 -18.34
CA SER A 15 1.28 -11.11 -17.21
C SER A 15 1.37 -11.84 -15.88
N LYS A 16 2.16 -11.26 -14.97
CA LYS A 16 2.22 -11.65 -13.55
C LYS A 16 0.98 -11.21 -12.75
N TYR A 17 0.00 -10.62 -13.43
CA TYR A 17 -1.18 -10.02 -12.84
C TYR A 17 -2.44 -10.73 -13.35
N GLN A 18 -3.52 -10.64 -12.58
CA GLN A 18 -4.84 -11.14 -12.91
C GLN A 18 -5.81 -9.97 -12.97
N LEU A 19 -6.69 -9.96 -13.98
CA LEU A 19 -7.71 -8.93 -14.10
C LEU A 19 -8.85 -9.24 -13.15
N ILE A 20 -9.04 -8.41 -12.12
CA ILE A 20 -10.15 -8.54 -11.18
C ILE A 20 -11.40 -7.86 -11.74
N ASN A 21 -11.25 -6.63 -12.26
CA ASN A 21 -12.39 -5.83 -12.69
C ASN A 21 -11.97 -4.75 -13.70
N ILE A 22 -12.92 -4.28 -14.50
CA ILE A 22 -12.79 -3.08 -15.33
C ILE A 22 -13.81 -2.07 -14.83
N LYS A 23 -13.38 -0.85 -14.52
CA LYS A 23 -14.31 0.25 -14.30
C LYS A 23 -14.62 0.88 -15.66
N TYR A 24 -15.92 0.91 -16.01
CA TYR A 24 -16.55 1.51 -17.20
C TYR A 24 -16.63 0.63 -18.47
N ASP A 25 -17.81 0.64 -19.10
CA ASP A 25 -18.20 -0.24 -20.22
C ASP A 25 -17.48 0.06 -21.56
N ASN A 26 -16.79 1.20 -21.67
CA ASN A 26 -16.09 1.60 -22.90
C ASN A 26 -14.58 1.67 -22.68
N ILE A 27 -13.85 0.70 -23.26
CA ILE A 27 -12.38 0.60 -23.15
C ILE A 27 -11.69 1.66 -24.03
N ASN A 28 -11.40 2.81 -23.43
CA ASN A 28 -10.57 3.88 -23.98
C ASN A 28 -9.32 4.09 -23.11
N LYS A 29 -8.49 5.09 -23.45
CA LYS A 29 -7.24 5.37 -22.71
C LYS A 29 -7.43 5.75 -21.23
N HIS A 30 -8.64 6.15 -20.83
CA HIS A 30 -8.99 6.51 -19.45
C HIS A 30 -9.64 5.37 -18.67
N THR A 31 -9.96 4.25 -19.33
CA THR A 31 -10.52 3.07 -18.68
C THR A 31 -9.57 2.56 -17.63
N LYS A 32 -10.08 2.36 -16.41
CA LYS A 32 -9.31 1.86 -15.27
C LYS A 32 -9.49 0.35 -15.15
N LEU A 33 -8.37 -0.36 -15.17
CA LEU A 33 -8.24 -1.78 -14.93
C LEU A 33 -7.87 -1.99 -13.47
N ILE A 34 -8.57 -2.90 -12.81
CA ILE A 34 -8.23 -3.37 -11.47
C ILE A 34 -7.56 -4.73 -11.61
N LEU A 35 -6.30 -4.79 -11.21
CA LEU A 35 -5.46 -5.98 -11.29
C LEU A 35 -5.09 -6.47 -9.89
N SER A 36 -4.75 -7.75 -9.77
CA SER A 36 -4.02 -8.28 -8.61
C SER A 36 -2.81 -9.10 -9.02
N ASP A 37 -1.78 -9.16 -8.18
CA ASP A 37 -0.68 -10.11 -8.36
C ASP A 37 -0.90 -11.41 -7.56
N ALA A 38 0.03 -12.36 -7.72
CA ALA A 38 0.00 -13.63 -6.99
C ALA A 38 0.18 -13.49 -5.46
N MET A 39 0.68 -12.35 -4.99
CA MET A 39 0.81 -12.04 -3.56
C MET A 39 -0.46 -11.39 -2.99
N GLY A 40 -1.43 -11.03 -3.83
CA GLY A 40 -2.70 -10.42 -3.43
C GLY A 40 -2.69 -8.88 -3.39
N TYR A 41 -1.61 -8.23 -3.83
CA TYR A 41 -1.58 -6.77 -3.98
C TYR A 41 -2.49 -6.33 -5.12
N LYS A 42 -3.08 -5.15 -5.00
CA LYS A 42 -4.07 -4.64 -5.96
C LYS A 42 -3.60 -3.37 -6.66
N TYR A 43 -3.92 -3.26 -7.94
CA TYR A 43 -3.48 -2.15 -8.77
C TYR A 43 -4.64 -1.55 -9.53
N CYS A 44 -4.76 -0.23 -9.51
CA CYS A 44 -5.65 0.52 -10.39
C CYS A 44 -4.82 1.25 -11.44
N VAL A 45 -4.84 0.74 -12.66
CA VAL A 45 -4.06 1.28 -13.78
C VAL A 45 -5.00 1.69 -14.90
N ASP A 46 -4.66 2.70 -15.69
CA ASP A 46 -5.37 2.88 -16.96
C ASP A 46 -4.79 1.99 -18.05
N LYS A 47 -5.54 1.89 -19.14
CA LYS A 47 -5.12 1.12 -20.31
C LYS A 47 -3.74 1.53 -20.82
N GLY A 48 -3.44 2.83 -20.85
CA GLY A 48 -2.14 3.32 -21.32
C GLY A 48 -0.98 2.83 -20.44
N GLY A 49 -1.14 2.89 -19.12
CA GLY A 49 -0.19 2.31 -18.18
C GLY A 49 -0.04 0.80 -18.37
N PHE A 50 -1.13 0.07 -18.57
CA PHE A 50 -1.08 -1.36 -18.82
C PHE A 50 -0.38 -1.73 -20.13
N ASP A 51 -0.68 -1.01 -21.22
CA ASP A 51 -0.02 -1.20 -22.51
C ASP A 51 1.50 -0.95 -22.42
N ALA A 52 1.93 0.02 -21.60
CA ALA A 52 3.35 0.29 -21.35
C ALA A 52 4.02 -0.81 -20.50
N TYR A 53 3.30 -1.43 -19.57
CA TYR A 53 3.78 -2.64 -18.86
C TYR A 53 3.97 -3.82 -19.83
N LEU A 54 3.00 -4.10 -20.72
CA LEU A 54 3.11 -5.18 -21.71
C LEU A 54 4.29 -4.99 -22.67
N LYS A 55 4.68 -3.73 -22.93
CA LYS A 55 5.88 -3.38 -23.72
C LYS A 55 7.19 -3.49 -22.92
N GLY A 56 7.12 -3.83 -21.64
CA GLY A 56 8.27 -3.98 -20.74
C GLY A 56 8.86 -2.65 -20.25
N TYR A 57 8.13 -1.53 -20.33
CA TYR A 57 8.67 -0.22 -19.93
C TYR A 57 8.74 -0.01 -18.41
N HIS A 58 7.86 -0.65 -17.65
CA HIS A 58 7.83 -0.53 -16.19
C HIS A 58 7.03 -1.68 -15.57
N GLU A 59 7.14 -1.84 -14.25
CA GLU A 59 6.24 -2.66 -13.43
C GLU A 59 5.32 -1.77 -12.57
N PHE A 60 4.28 -2.36 -11.98
CA PHE A 60 3.40 -1.62 -11.08
C PHE A 60 3.92 -1.64 -9.64
N ASP A 61 4.15 -0.44 -9.08
CA ASP A 61 4.46 -0.27 -7.67
C ASP A 61 3.29 -0.70 -6.78
N ILE A 62 3.59 -1.45 -5.72
CA ILE A 62 2.63 -1.86 -4.69
C ILE A 62 1.88 -0.65 -4.12
N VAL A 63 2.61 0.43 -3.79
CA VAL A 63 2.06 1.65 -3.21
C VAL A 63 2.53 2.84 -4.02
N ASN A 64 1.60 3.53 -4.67
CA ASN A 64 1.84 4.78 -5.38
C ASN A 64 0.65 5.73 -5.20
N LYS A 65 0.87 7.04 -5.18
CA LYS A 65 -0.19 8.05 -4.89
C LYS A 65 -1.44 7.92 -5.79
N GLY A 66 -1.29 7.40 -7.02
CA GLY A 66 -2.39 7.20 -7.97
C GLY A 66 -3.20 5.92 -7.74
N ASN A 67 -2.70 4.97 -6.96
CA ASN A 67 -3.35 3.69 -6.71
C ASN A 67 -4.38 3.82 -5.58
N ILE A 68 -5.65 3.59 -5.90
CA ILE A 68 -6.77 3.65 -4.94
C ILE A 68 -6.69 2.57 -3.85
N PHE A 69 -5.87 1.54 -4.05
CA PHE A 69 -5.70 0.43 -3.11
C PHE A 69 -4.57 0.64 -2.10
N CYS A 70 -3.87 1.78 -2.11
CA CYS A 70 -2.70 2.01 -1.24
C CYS A 70 -2.91 1.62 0.23
N ILE A 71 -4.01 2.04 0.86
CA ILE A 71 -4.24 1.71 2.28
C ILE A 71 -4.45 0.22 2.49
N PHE A 72 -5.14 -0.44 1.56
CA PHE A 72 -5.31 -1.88 1.56
C PHE A 72 -3.94 -2.58 1.40
N ASP A 73 -3.15 -2.16 0.40
CA ASP A 73 -1.86 -2.78 0.10
C ASP A 73 -0.81 -2.52 1.19
N ILE A 74 -0.84 -1.37 1.86
CA ILE A 74 0.02 -1.09 3.02
C ILE A 74 -0.35 -2.02 4.18
N GLN A 75 -1.64 -2.17 4.49
CA GLN A 75 -2.09 -3.09 5.54
C GLN A 75 -1.70 -4.54 5.21
N HIS A 76 -1.93 -4.97 3.97
CA HIS A 76 -1.52 -6.28 3.46
C HIS A 76 0.00 -6.48 3.56
N TYR A 77 0.79 -5.46 3.24
CA TYR A 77 2.25 -5.53 3.39
C TYR A 77 2.68 -5.76 4.84
N LEU A 78 2.05 -5.10 5.81
CA LEU A 78 2.34 -5.31 7.24
C LEU A 78 2.09 -6.78 7.62
N GLU A 79 0.99 -7.36 7.15
CA GLU A 79 0.63 -8.76 7.38
C GLU A 79 1.62 -9.73 6.71
N CYS A 80 1.87 -9.57 5.41
CA CYS A 80 2.81 -10.41 4.66
C CYS A 80 4.24 -10.37 5.21
N ASN A 81 4.64 -9.26 5.84
CA ASN A 81 5.97 -9.10 6.43
C ASN A 81 6.01 -9.36 7.93
N SER A 82 4.90 -9.83 8.53
CA SER A 82 4.80 -10.09 9.97
C SER A 82 5.21 -8.90 10.84
N LEU A 83 4.90 -7.68 10.37
CA LEU A 83 5.11 -6.45 11.13
C LEU A 83 3.92 -6.29 12.09
N PRO A 84 4.14 -6.27 13.41
CA PRO A 84 3.07 -6.30 14.40
C PRO A 84 2.47 -4.90 14.59
N TYR A 85 1.95 -4.31 13.51
CA TYR A 85 1.35 -2.97 13.50
C TYR A 85 -0.02 -3.01 12.87
N THR A 86 -0.93 -2.19 13.39
CA THR A 86 -2.24 -1.94 12.76
C THR A 86 -2.23 -0.58 12.06
N LEU A 87 -2.62 -0.55 10.79
CA LEU A 87 -2.74 0.71 10.04
C LEU A 87 -4.00 1.48 10.45
N ALA A 88 -3.81 2.67 11.02
CA ALA A 88 -4.92 3.55 11.42
C ALA A 88 -5.24 4.61 10.35
N SER A 89 -4.25 5.03 9.56
CA SER A 89 -4.44 6.00 8.47
C SER A 89 -5.48 5.53 7.45
N LYS A 90 -6.32 6.45 6.99
CA LYS A 90 -7.35 6.21 5.96
C LYS A 90 -6.96 6.68 4.57
N HIS A 91 -5.87 7.46 4.46
CA HIS A 91 -5.37 7.99 3.21
C HIS A 91 -3.85 7.92 3.17
N TYR A 92 -3.31 7.63 1.98
CA TYR A 92 -1.88 7.67 1.69
C TYR A 92 -1.60 8.91 0.84
N ILE A 93 -0.57 9.68 1.20
CA ILE A 93 -0.23 10.95 0.54
C ILE A 93 1.05 10.79 -0.29
N SER A 94 2.13 10.32 0.33
CA SER A 94 3.43 10.08 -0.30
C SER A 94 4.25 9.11 0.53
N SER A 95 5.38 8.64 -0.01
CA SER A 95 6.22 7.65 0.66
C SER A 95 6.87 8.18 1.93
N THR A 96 7.15 9.48 1.95
CA THR A 96 7.76 10.23 3.06
C THR A 96 6.73 10.79 4.03
N HIS A 97 5.46 10.91 3.63
CA HIS A 97 4.40 11.36 4.55
C HIS A 97 4.14 10.28 5.60
N LYS A 98 4.02 10.69 6.86
CA LYS A 98 3.85 9.75 7.96
C LYS A 98 2.42 9.19 7.98
N LEU A 99 2.33 7.87 8.11
CA LEU A 99 1.10 7.13 8.37
C LEU A 99 0.96 6.93 9.87
N LYS A 100 -0.28 6.98 10.36
CA LYS A 100 -0.62 6.62 11.73
C LYS A 100 -0.71 5.09 11.83
N LEU A 101 0.11 4.52 12.69
CA LEU A 101 0.17 3.09 13.01
C LEU A 101 -0.08 2.88 14.50
N ILE A 102 -0.52 1.69 14.87
CA ILE A 102 -0.69 1.27 16.27
C ILE A 102 0.28 0.13 16.54
N CYS A 103 1.15 0.32 17.54
CA CYS A 103 2.00 -0.71 18.10
C CYS A 103 1.27 -1.39 19.26
N PRO A 104 1.20 -2.73 19.31
CA PRO A 104 0.43 -3.46 20.31
C PRO A 104 0.93 -3.23 21.74
N VAL A 105 2.20 -2.86 21.92
CA VAL A 105 2.82 -2.62 23.23
C VAL A 105 3.02 -1.14 23.55
N HIS A 106 3.10 -0.27 22.54
CA HIS A 106 3.47 1.14 22.72
C HIS A 106 2.39 2.13 22.29
N GLY A 107 1.26 1.64 21.77
CA GLY A 107 0.15 2.45 21.31
C GLY A 107 0.42 3.15 19.98
N GLU A 108 -0.24 4.29 19.77
CA GLU A 108 -0.21 5.03 18.51
C GLU A 108 1.16 5.66 18.24
N PHE A 109 1.62 5.59 17.00
CA PHE A 109 2.82 6.26 16.52
C PHE A 109 2.71 6.60 15.04
N TYR A 110 3.70 7.33 14.53
CA TYR A 110 3.74 7.80 13.15
C TYR A 110 5.00 7.33 12.44
N MET A 111 4.85 6.73 11.26
CA MET A 111 5.95 6.21 10.45
C MET A 111 5.66 6.39 8.95
N SER A 112 6.66 6.75 8.16
CA SER A 112 6.51 6.88 6.70
C SER A 112 6.50 5.51 6.03
N TRP A 113 5.93 5.43 4.83
CA TRP A 113 5.97 4.18 4.05
C TRP A 113 7.41 3.75 3.72
N ASP A 114 8.31 4.69 3.47
CA ASP A 114 9.74 4.38 3.28
C ASP A 114 10.33 3.63 4.49
N SER A 115 10.07 4.12 5.70
CA SER A 115 10.50 3.43 6.93
C SER A 115 9.82 2.07 7.14
N ILE A 116 8.55 1.92 6.75
CA ILE A 116 7.84 0.63 6.82
C ILE A 116 8.49 -0.39 5.87
N ARG A 117 8.82 0.02 4.63
CA ARG A 117 9.49 -0.84 3.65
C ARG A 117 10.91 -1.25 4.07
N GLU A 118 11.61 -0.36 4.78
CA GLU A 118 12.90 -0.63 5.41
C GLU A 118 12.77 -1.48 6.69
N LYS A 119 11.54 -1.86 7.07
CA LYS A 119 11.21 -2.66 8.27
C LYS A 119 11.66 -2.01 9.57
N HIS A 120 11.66 -0.68 9.62
CA HIS A 120 11.90 0.05 10.86
C HIS A 120 10.82 -0.25 11.90
N ARG A 121 11.23 -0.35 13.16
CA ARG A 121 10.32 -0.52 14.30
C ARG A 121 9.89 0.83 14.85
N CYS A 122 8.79 0.88 15.60
CA CYS A 122 8.45 2.09 16.34
C CYS A 122 9.60 2.47 17.29
N SER A 123 9.80 3.76 17.55
CA SER A 123 10.95 4.27 18.29
C SER A 123 11.15 3.62 19.66
N LYS A 124 10.05 3.28 20.35
CA LYS A 124 10.07 2.57 21.63
C LYS A 124 10.52 1.11 21.47
N CYS A 125 10.01 0.36 20.49
CA CYS A 125 10.48 -1.00 20.18
C CYS A 125 11.93 -1.04 19.70
N GLN A 126 12.40 0.00 19.01
CA GLN A 126 13.77 0.10 18.54
C GLN A 126 14.75 0.56 19.63
N GLY A 127 14.27 1.04 20.77
CA GLY A 127 15.12 1.54 21.86
C GLY A 127 15.74 2.92 21.59
N VAL A 128 15.22 3.67 20.62
CA VAL A 128 15.70 5.01 20.24
C VAL A 128 14.75 6.12 20.70
N TYR A 129 13.70 5.76 21.44
CA TYR A 129 12.74 6.72 21.98
C TYR A 129 13.40 7.62 23.03
N LYS A 130 13.39 8.92 22.77
CA LYS A 130 13.83 9.94 23.74
C LYS A 130 12.63 10.30 24.62
N ARG A 131 12.76 10.04 25.92
CA ARG A 131 11.74 10.37 26.91
C ARG A 131 11.48 11.88 26.94
N THR A 132 10.22 12.23 27.10
CA THR A 132 9.73 13.61 27.18
C THR A 132 9.37 13.98 28.62
N THR A 133 9.22 15.28 28.87
CA THR A 133 8.69 15.78 30.16
C THR A 133 7.28 15.24 30.43
N GLU A 134 6.47 15.07 29.38
CA GLU A 134 5.13 14.48 29.49
C GLU A 134 5.18 13.02 29.93
N ASP A 135 6.13 12.20 29.43
CA ASP A 135 6.31 10.83 29.92
C ASP A 135 6.62 10.83 31.42
N PHE A 136 7.50 11.74 31.88
CA PHE A 136 7.82 11.86 33.29
C PHE A 136 6.60 12.25 34.15
N LYS A 137 5.82 13.26 33.71
CA LYS A 137 4.59 13.66 34.40
C LYS A 137 3.57 12.52 34.48
N GLN A 138 3.49 11.70 33.44
CA GLN A 138 2.55 10.58 33.39
C GLN A 138 2.94 9.46 34.35
N ASP A 139 4.23 9.12 34.42
CA ASP A 139 4.74 8.15 35.39
C ASP A 139 4.43 8.58 36.83
N VAL A 140 4.71 9.84 37.18
CA VAL A 140 4.45 10.38 38.53
C VAL A 140 2.95 10.36 38.88
N ARG A 141 2.06 10.60 37.91
CA ARG A 141 0.60 10.53 38.12
C ARG A 141 0.06 9.11 38.28
N SER A 142 0.84 8.10 37.86
CA SER A 142 0.46 6.69 37.91
C SER A 142 0.97 5.94 39.15
N LEU A 143 1.74 6.62 40.00
CA LEU A 143 2.18 6.16 41.34
C LEU A 143 1.10 6.44 42.38
#